data_AF-A0A7K4QBE2-F1
#
_entry.id   AF-A0A7K4QBE2-F1
#
_cell.length_a   1.000
_cell.length_b   1.000
_cell.length_c   1.000
_cell.angle_alpha   90.00
_cell.angle_beta   90.00
_cell.angle_gamma   90.00
#
_symmetry.space_group_name_H-M   'P 1'
#
loop_
_entity.id
_entity.type
_entity.pdbx_description
1 polymer ?
#
loop_
_entity_poly.entity_id
_entity_poly.type
_entity_poly.pdbx_seq_one_letter_code
_entity_poly.pdbx_strand_id
1 'polypeptide(L)'
;ELPENWTDTRETLLEGMLFSLKYLGMTLVEQPKGEELSAAAVKRIVATAKASGKKLQKVTLKVSPRGIVLRDGRSSELIENISIYRISYCTADRAHDKVFAYIAQSQHSESLECHAFLCPKRKM
;
A
#
# COMPACT_ATOMS: atom_id res chain seq x y z
N GLU A 1 15.89 9.93 4.15
CA GLU A 1 14.83 9.82 5.17
C GLU A 1 13.78 10.89 4.89
N LEU A 2 12.53 10.70 5.32
CA LEU A 2 11.57 11.81 5.29
C LEU A 2 11.80 12.66 6.55
N PRO A 3 11.95 13.98 6.43
CA PRO A 3 12.11 14.84 7.60
C PRO A 3 10.89 14.69 8.52
N GLU A 4 11.12 14.65 9.85
CA GLU A 4 10.06 14.58 10.87
C GLU A 4 9.14 15.82 10.85
N ASN A 5 9.52 16.84 10.09
CA ASN A 5 8.78 18.05 9.86
C ASN A 5 7.77 17.80 8.71
N TRP A 6 6.58 17.29 9.02
CA TRP A 6 5.54 17.03 8.03
C TRP A 6 5.19 18.27 7.17
N THR A 7 5.40 19.48 7.70
CA THR A 7 5.19 20.75 7.00
C THR A 7 6.17 21.00 5.85
N ASP A 8 7.41 20.51 5.93
CA ASP A 8 8.43 20.65 4.87
C ASP A 8 8.23 19.65 3.72
N THR A 9 7.33 18.68 3.88
CA THR A 9 7.01 17.67 2.84
C THR A 9 5.84 18.06 1.94
N ARG A 10 5.21 19.23 2.16
CA ARG A 10 4.00 19.63 1.42
C ARG A 10 4.25 19.78 -0.07
N GLU A 11 5.33 20.43 -0.48
CA GLU A 11 5.70 20.57 -1.89
C GLU A 11 6.04 19.22 -2.52
N THR A 12 6.81 18.39 -1.82
CA THR A 12 7.14 17.03 -2.27
C THR A 12 5.90 16.14 -2.40
N LEU A 13 4.90 16.32 -1.53
CA LEU A 13 3.64 15.59 -1.60
C LEU A 13 2.80 16.06 -2.80
N LEU A 14 2.78 17.37 -3.09
CA LEU A 14 2.09 17.92 -4.27
C LEU A 14 2.65 17.33 -5.57
N GLU A 15 3.97 17.23 -5.69
CA GLU A 15 4.64 16.57 -6.83
C GLU A 15 4.45 15.03 -6.81
N GLY A 16 4.33 14.48 -5.61
CA GLY A 16 4.06 13.09 -5.29
C GLY A 16 5.33 12.32 -4.91
N MET A 17 5.28 11.68 -3.76
CA MET A 17 6.39 10.95 -3.14
C MET A 17 6.49 9.53 -3.67
N LEU A 18 7.71 9.06 -3.92
CA LEU A 18 7.96 7.73 -4.46
C LEU A 18 8.50 6.78 -3.37
N PHE A 19 7.93 5.58 -3.31
CA PHE A 19 8.36 4.52 -2.42
C PHE A 19 8.62 3.23 -3.20
N SER A 20 9.81 2.66 -3.08
CA SER A 20 10.11 1.34 -3.63
C SER A 20 9.77 0.25 -2.61
N LEU A 21 8.75 -0.54 -2.93
CA LEU A 21 8.16 -1.55 -2.04
C LEU A 21 8.11 -2.92 -2.74
N LYS A 22 7.61 -3.93 -2.04
CA LYS A 22 7.24 -5.20 -2.63
C LYS A 22 5.75 -5.47 -2.42
N TYR A 23 5.03 -5.81 -3.47
CA TYR A 23 3.61 -6.12 -3.36
C TYR A 23 3.42 -7.52 -2.75
N LEU A 24 2.62 -7.61 -1.68
CA LEU A 24 2.29 -8.87 -1.02
C LEU A 24 1.03 -9.51 -1.60
N GLY A 25 0.09 -8.68 -2.07
CA GLY A 25 -1.19 -9.11 -2.60
C GLY A 25 -2.35 -8.31 -2.01
N MET A 26 -3.56 -8.82 -2.23
CA MET A 26 -4.80 -8.23 -1.74
C MET A 26 -5.77 -9.27 -1.20
N THR A 27 -6.77 -8.81 -0.44
CA THR A 27 -7.91 -9.62 -0.02
C THR A 27 -9.15 -8.72 0.10
N LEU A 28 -10.34 -9.30 -0.10
CA LEU A 28 -11.59 -8.61 0.13
C LEU A 28 -11.82 -8.34 1.62
N VAL A 29 -12.52 -7.25 1.91
CA VAL A 29 -12.93 -6.86 3.25
C VAL A 29 -14.37 -6.36 3.27
N GLU A 30 -15.03 -6.49 4.42
CA GLU A 30 -16.46 -6.15 4.56
C GLU A 30 -16.69 -4.69 4.98
N GLN A 31 -15.68 -4.00 5.50
CA GLN A 31 -15.80 -2.63 5.97
C GLN A 31 -14.69 -1.75 5.40
N PRO A 32 -14.98 -0.46 5.13
CA PRO A 32 -14.03 0.45 4.49
C PRO A 32 -12.88 0.86 5.42
N LYS A 33 -13.00 0.62 6.73
CA LYS A 33 -12.02 0.99 7.75
C LYS A 33 -12.12 0.09 8.98
N GLY A 34 -11.06 0.06 9.78
CA GLY A 34 -11.03 -0.61 11.07
C GLY A 34 -9.69 -1.29 11.35
N GLU A 35 -9.12 -1.03 12.53
CA GLU A 35 -7.80 -1.58 12.90
C GLU A 35 -7.81 -3.11 12.90
N GLU A 36 -8.74 -3.73 13.63
CA GLU A 36 -8.84 -5.19 13.75
C GLU A 36 -9.06 -5.88 12.39
N LEU A 37 -9.98 -5.33 11.57
CA LEU A 37 -10.25 -5.84 10.23
C LEU A 37 -9.03 -5.70 9.32
N SER A 38 -8.34 -4.56 9.36
CA SER A 38 -7.13 -4.34 8.55
C SER A 38 -5.99 -5.26 8.98
N ALA A 39 -5.81 -5.49 10.29
CA ALA A 39 -4.82 -6.42 10.82
C ALA A 39 -5.12 -7.87 10.41
N ALA A 40 -6.38 -8.28 10.48
CA ALA A 40 -6.81 -9.60 10.00
C ALA A 40 -6.57 -9.78 8.50
N ALA A 41 -6.86 -8.76 7.69
CA ALA A 41 -6.59 -8.77 6.25
C ALA A 41 -5.09 -8.86 5.95
N VAL A 42 -4.26 -8.04 6.60
CA VAL A 42 -2.80 -8.07 6.47
C VAL A 42 -2.26 -9.45 6.85
N LYS A 43 -2.72 -10.02 7.97
CA LYS A 43 -2.33 -11.37 8.40
C LYS A 43 -2.62 -12.42 7.34
N ARG A 44 -3.80 -12.39 6.71
CA ARG A 44 -4.15 -13.30 5.60
C ARG A 44 -3.24 -13.10 4.40
N ILE A 45 -3.05 -11.86 3.95
CA ILE A 45 -2.20 -11.55 2.79
C ILE A 45 -0.76 -12.03 3.02
N VAL A 46 -0.19 -11.75 4.20
CA VAL A 46 1.17 -12.19 4.56
C VAL A 46 1.28 -13.72 4.58
N ALA A 47 0.28 -14.42 5.15
CA ALA A 47 0.26 -15.88 5.17
C ALA A 47 0.22 -16.46 3.74
N THR A 48 -0.66 -15.94 2.88
CA THR A 48 -0.77 -16.35 1.47
C THR A 48 0.52 -16.08 0.70
N ALA A 49 1.12 -14.90 0.87
CA ALA A 49 2.38 -14.54 0.22
C ALA A 49 3.51 -15.49 0.62
N LYS A 50 3.64 -15.82 1.91
CA LYS A 50 4.62 -16.79 2.42
C LYS A 50 4.37 -18.20 1.87
N ALA A 51 3.13 -18.67 1.90
CA ALA A 51 2.76 -19.99 1.41
C ALA A 51 3.00 -20.15 -0.10
N SER A 52 2.90 -19.07 -0.88
CA SER A 52 3.14 -19.12 -2.33
C SER A 52 4.56 -19.51 -2.71
N GLY A 53 5.55 -19.25 -1.84
CA GLY A 53 6.98 -19.42 -2.13
C GLY A 53 7.51 -18.54 -3.27
N LYS A 54 6.66 -17.70 -3.88
CA LYS A 54 7.04 -16.86 -5.02
C LYS A 54 7.80 -15.63 -4.56
N LYS A 55 8.73 -15.20 -5.41
CA LYS A 55 9.41 -13.92 -5.20
C LYS A 55 8.41 -12.78 -5.34
N LEU A 56 8.30 -11.95 -4.31
CA LEU A 56 7.42 -10.79 -4.32
C LEU A 56 7.81 -9.80 -5.43
N GLN A 57 6.80 -9.29 -6.13
CA GLN A 57 6.97 -8.29 -7.18
C GLN A 57 7.47 -6.98 -6.57
N LYS A 58 8.55 -6.43 -7.13
CA LYS A 58 9.02 -5.08 -6.77
C LYS A 58 8.13 -4.06 -7.45
N VAL A 59 7.73 -3.04 -6.72
CA VAL A 59 6.83 -1.99 -7.22
C VAL A 59 7.31 -0.62 -6.75
N THR A 60 6.96 0.40 -7.52
CA THR A 60 7.10 1.80 -7.14
C THR A 60 5.72 2.37 -6.86
N LEU A 61 5.51 2.83 -5.63
CA LEU A 61 4.27 3.45 -5.17
C LEU A 61 4.49 4.97 -5.15
N LYS A 62 3.78 5.70 -6.01
CA LYS A 62 3.71 7.17 -5.97
C LYS A 62 2.50 7.61 -5.16
N VAL A 63 2.72 8.34 -4.07
CA VAL A 63 1.65 8.89 -3.21
C VAL A 63 1.56 10.40 -3.44
N SER A 64 0.37 10.89 -3.74
CA SER A 64 0.09 12.32 -3.95
C SER A 64 -1.33 12.65 -3.48
N PRO A 65 -1.74 13.92 -3.42
CA PRO A 65 -3.13 14.29 -3.12
C PRO A 65 -4.14 13.73 -4.13
N ARG A 66 -3.71 13.35 -5.34
CA ARG A 66 -4.58 12.70 -6.33
C ARG A 66 -4.88 11.24 -5.99
N GLY A 67 -4.03 10.61 -5.17
CA GLY A 67 -4.12 9.21 -4.80
C GLY A 67 -2.80 8.47 -4.99
N ILE A 68 -2.90 7.19 -5.32
CA ILE A 68 -1.78 6.26 -5.42
C ILE A 68 -1.62 5.80 -6.87
N VAL A 69 -0.40 5.92 -7.40
CA VAL A 69 -0.01 5.30 -8.67
C VAL A 69 0.98 4.20 -8.39
N LEU A 70 0.63 2.97 -8.80
CA LEU A 70 1.47 1.80 -8.65
C LEU A 70 2.10 1.44 -10.00
N ARG A 71 3.42 1.29 -10.03
CA ARG A 71 4.19 0.89 -11.22
C ARG A 71 5.04 -0.32 -10.96
N ASP A 72 5.28 -1.13 -11.98
CA ASP A 72 6.22 -2.23 -11.89
C ASP A 72 7.64 -1.68 -11.64
N GLY A 73 8.35 -2.27 -10.68
CA GLY A 73 9.66 -1.79 -10.27
C GLY A 73 10.78 -2.07 -11.27
N ARG A 74 10.55 -2.84 -12.33
CA ARG A 74 11.52 -3.12 -13.39
C ARG A 74 11.16 -2.40 -14.68
N SER A 75 9.94 -2.57 -15.18
CA SER A 75 9.51 -1.98 -16.46
C SER A 75 9.00 -0.56 -16.33
N SER A 76 8.68 -0.10 -15.10
CA SER A 76 7.98 1.18 -14.85
C SER A 76 6.59 1.27 -15.48
N GLU A 77 6.06 0.15 -15.99
CA GLU A 77 4.71 0.06 -16.51
C GLU A 77 3.68 0.36 -15.43
N LEU A 78 2.59 1.00 -15.82
CA LEU A 78 1.48 1.29 -14.93
C LEU A 78 0.77 -0.01 -14.56
N ILE A 79 0.67 -0.29 -13.26
CA ILE A 79 -0.11 -1.40 -12.73
C ILE A 79 -1.49 -0.89 -12.33
N GLU A 80 -1.54 0.13 -11.47
CA GLU A 80 -2.79 0.71 -10.97
C GLU A 80 -2.67 2.22 -10.77
N ASN A 81 -3.80 2.93 -10.90
CA ASN A 81 -3.93 4.35 -10.61
C ASN A 81 -5.20 4.57 -9.79
N ILE A 82 -5.07 4.59 -8.46
CA ILE A 82 -6.17 4.65 -7.50
C ILE A 82 -6.37 6.10 -7.07
N SER A 83 -7.57 6.62 -7.31
CA SER A 83 -7.98 7.94 -6.81
C SER A 83 -8.00 7.97 -5.28
N ILE A 84 -7.58 9.09 -4.69
CA ILE A 84 -7.64 9.29 -3.23
C ILE A 84 -9.05 9.09 -2.67
N TYR A 85 -10.09 9.42 -3.45
CA TYR A 85 -11.49 9.30 -3.05
C TYR A 85 -11.98 7.86 -2.92
N ARG A 86 -11.24 6.90 -3.47
CA ARG A 86 -11.53 5.47 -3.34
C ARG A 86 -10.81 4.83 -2.17
N ILE A 87 -9.79 5.48 -1.62
CA ILE A 87 -8.99 4.97 -0.50
C ILE A 87 -9.68 5.39 0.80
N SER A 88 -10.18 4.42 1.53
CA SER A 88 -10.99 4.66 2.73
C SER A 88 -10.21 4.51 4.03
N TYR A 89 -9.08 3.80 4.02
CA TYR A 89 -8.25 3.58 5.19
C TYR A 89 -6.81 3.23 4.82
N CYS A 90 -5.84 3.74 5.56
CA CYS A 90 -4.44 3.37 5.44
C CYS A 90 -3.94 2.89 6.81
N THR A 91 -3.06 1.89 6.83
CA THR A 91 -2.51 1.35 8.06
C THR A 91 -1.06 0.94 7.90
N ALA A 92 -0.30 1.11 8.98
CA ALA A 92 0.94 0.39 9.21
C ALA A 92 0.62 -0.66 10.29
N ASP A 93 0.64 -1.94 9.92
CA ASP A 93 0.18 -2.99 10.81
C ASP A 93 1.14 -3.15 12.01
N ARG A 94 0.61 -3.08 13.24
CA ARG A 94 1.42 -3.18 14.46
C ARG A 94 2.09 -4.55 14.61
N ALA A 95 1.40 -5.61 14.19
CA ALA A 95 1.93 -6.97 14.28
C ALA A 95 2.94 -7.30 13.15
N HIS A 96 2.87 -6.58 12.04
CA HIS A 96 3.79 -6.66 10.91
C HIS A 96 4.41 -5.30 10.63
N ASP A 97 5.38 -4.91 11.48
CA ASP A 97 6.07 -3.60 11.53
C ASP A 97 6.64 -3.05 10.20
N LYS A 98 6.75 -3.91 9.18
CA LYS A 98 7.25 -3.59 7.83
C LYS A 98 6.16 -3.62 6.77
N VAL A 99 4.90 -3.73 7.15
CA VAL A 99 3.78 -3.81 6.21
C VAL A 99 2.99 -2.52 6.25
N PHE A 100 2.94 -1.86 5.10
CA PHE A 100 1.98 -0.83 4.79
C PHE A 100 0.80 -1.46 4.05
N ALA A 101 -0.42 -1.05 4.39
CA ALA A 101 -1.61 -1.46 3.66
C ALA A 101 -2.61 -0.31 3.53
N TYR A 102 -3.46 -0.39 2.51
CA TYR A 102 -4.62 0.47 2.37
C TYR A 102 -5.85 -0.34 1.98
N ILE A 103 -7.02 0.16 2.35
CA ILE A 103 -8.33 -0.31 1.91
C ILE A 103 -8.84 0.68 0.85
N ALA A 104 -9.24 0.16 -0.30
CA ALA A 104 -9.87 0.94 -1.34
C ALA A 104 -11.07 0.23 -1.95
N GLN A 105 -12.00 1.00 -2.50
CA GLN A 105 -13.08 0.47 -3.32
C GLN A 105 -12.60 0.22 -4.75
N SER A 106 -12.83 -1.00 -5.25
CA SER A 106 -12.41 -1.47 -6.56
C SER A 106 -12.93 -0.62 -7.71
N GLN A 107 -12.15 -0.42 -8.77
CA GLN A 107 -12.59 0.38 -9.93
C GLN A 107 -13.64 -0.32 -10.78
N HIS A 108 -13.69 -1.65 -10.71
CA HIS A 108 -14.53 -2.49 -11.57
C HIS A 108 -15.78 -3.02 -10.86
N SER A 109 -15.84 -2.89 -9.54
CA SER A 109 -16.90 -3.42 -8.69
C SER A 109 -17.08 -2.54 -7.46
N GLU A 110 -18.14 -2.78 -6.69
CA GLU A 110 -18.36 -2.07 -5.42
C GLU A 110 -17.61 -2.71 -4.24
N SER A 111 -16.79 -3.74 -4.50
CA SER A 111 -16.06 -4.46 -3.47
C SER A 111 -14.95 -3.61 -2.83
N LEU A 112 -14.72 -3.87 -1.54
CA LEU A 112 -13.62 -3.27 -0.79
C LEU A 112 -12.44 -4.22 -0.75
N GLU A 113 -11.27 -3.69 -1.04
CA GLU A 113 -10.04 -4.42 -1.25
C GLU A 113 -8.95 -3.88 -0.33
N CYS A 114 -8.37 -4.74 0.49
CA CYS A 114 -7.17 -4.42 1.26
C CYS A 114 -5.95 -4.85 0.46
N HIS A 115 -5.07 -3.90 0.13
CA HIS A 115 -3.80 -4.13 -0.56
C HIS A 115 -2.65 -3.96 0.43
N ALA A 116 -1.71 -4.91 0.46
CA ALA A 116 -0.57 -4.87 1.38
C ALA A 116 0.77 -4.90 0.65
N PHE A 117 1.72 -4.16 1.22
CA PHE A 117 3.06 -3.96 0.69
C PHE A 117 4.09 -4.18 1.79
N LEU A 118 5.14 -4.92 1.47
CA LEU A 118 6.31 -5.05 2.31
C LEU A 118 7.27 -3.88 2.05
N CYS A 119 7.49 -3.08 3.07
CA CYS A 119 8.44 -1.99 3.10
C CYS A 119 9.87 -2.52 3.28
N PRO A 120 10.88 -1.89 2.65
CA PRO A 120 12.27 -2.21 2.94
C PRO A 120 12.58 -1.94 4.41
N LYS A 121 13.48 -2.74 5.00
CA LYS A 121 14.02 -2.43 6.33
C LYS A 121 14.63 -1.03 6.30
N ARG A 122 14.40 -0.22 7.34
CA ARG A 122 15.15 1.01 7.56
C ARG A 122 16.64 0.65 7.51
N LYS A 123 17.41 1.29 6.62
CA LYS A 123 18.86 1.33 6.78
C LYS A 123 19.10 2.26 7.96
N MET A 124 19.69 1.74 9.03
CA MET A 124 20.31 2.55 10.06
C MET A 124 21.56 3.22 9.49
#